data_AF-K0IMT1-F1
#
_entry.id   AF-K0IMT1-F1
#
_cell.length_a   1.000
_cell.length_b   1.000
_cell.length_c   1.000
_cell.angle_alpha   90.00
_cell.angle_beta   90.00
_cell.angle_gamma   90.00
#
_symmetry.space_group_name_H-M   'P 1'
#
loop_
_entity.id
_entity.type
_entity.pdbx_description
1 polymer ?
#
loop_
_entity_poly.entity_id
_entity_poly.type
_entity_poly.pdbx_seq_one_letter_code
_entity_poly.pdbx_strand_id
1 'polypeptide(L)' 'MWGFSIYLIRIADYFYGRRSRKKCDVCGKKFNNIDEMEVHRRDLHPDAVTT' A
#
# COMPACT_ATOMS: atom_id res chain seq x y z
N MET A 1 21.47 0.81 -26.94
CA MET A 1 20.16 1.27 -26.43
C MET A 1 19.98 0.78 -24.99
N TRP A 2 20.53 1.51 -24.02
CA TRP A 2 20.49 1.14 -22.58
C TRP A 2 19.72 2.18 -21.74
N GLY A 3 18.82 2.96 -22.36
CA GLY A 3 18.08 4.04 -21.68
C GLY A 3 16.71 3.62 -21.15
N PHE A 4 16.04 2.68 -21.83
CA PHE A 4 14.68 2.27 -21.49
C PHE A 4 14.62 1.43 -20.20
N SER A 5 15.66 0.65 -19.90
CA SER A 5 15.69 -0.20 -18.70
C SER A 5 15.63 0.60 -17.41
N ILE A 6 16.31 1.76 -17.35
CA ILE A 6 16.31 2.63 -16.18
C ILE A 6 14.95 3.32 -16.03
N TYR A 7 14.31 3.66 -17.15
CA TYR A 7 12.98 4.25 -17.19
C TYR A 7 11.90 3.28 -16.69
N LEU A 8 11.99 1.99 -17.05
CA LEU A 8 11.06 0.96 -16.58
C LEU A 8 11.16 0.74 -15.07
N ILE A 9 12.36 0.79 -14.48
CA ILE A 9 12.54 0.67 -13.02
C ILE A 9 11.82 1.80 -12.29
N ARG A 10 11.93 3.05 -12.78
CA ARG A 10 11.26 4.20 -12.17
C ARG A 10 9.74 4.13 -12.25
N ILE A 11 9.20 3.62 -13.36
CA ILE A 11 7.75 3.38 -13.51
C ILE A 11 7.29 2.25 -12.59
N ALA A 12 8.08 1.19 -12.44
CA ALA A 12 7.77 0.08 -11.55
C ALA A 12 7.72 0.53 -10.08
N ASP A 13 8.69 1.32 -9.62
CA ASP A 13 8.69 1.93 -8.28
C ASP A 13 7.44 2.80 -8.04
N TYR A 14 7.09 3.64 -9.03
CA TYR A 14 5.89 4.46 -8.99
C TYR A 14 4.60 3.63 -8.91
N PHE A 15 4.52 2.52 -9.64
CA PHE A 15 3.35 1.64 -9.62
C PHE A 15 3.29 0.74 -8.37
N TYR A 16 4.44 0.28 -7.87
CA TYR A 16 4.52 -0.58 -6.69
C TYR A 16 4.13 0.18 -5.42
N GLY A 17 4.57 1.44 -5.28
CA GLY A 17 4.15 2.31 -4.17
C GLY A 17 2.64 2.60 -4.15
N ARG A 18 2.00 2.73 -5.33
CA ARG A 18 0.56 2.99 -5.42
C ARG A 18 -0.30 1.77 -5.03
N ARG A 19 0.21 0.56 -5.23
CA ARG A 19 -0.48 -0.69 -4.88
C ARG A 19 -0.53 -0.94 -3.36
N SER A 20 0.29 -0.25 -2.58
CA SER A 20 0.36 -0.42 -1.12
C SER A 20 -0.74 0.33 -0.36
N ARG A 21 -1.46 1.29 -0.98
CA ARG A 21 -2.51 2.06 -0.27
C ARG A 21 -3.75 1.26 0.11
N LYS A 22 -3.85 0.02 -0.36
CA LYS A 22 -4.95 -0.88 -0.02
C LYS A 22 -4.50 -2.03 0.87
N LYS A 23 -3.32 -1.92 1.47
CA LYS A 23 -2.78 -2.93 2.37
C LYS A 23 -2.77 -2.35 3.79
N CYS A 24 -3.27 -3.11 4.75
CA CYS A 24 -3.06 -2.76 6.15
C CYS A 24 -1.57 -2.90 6.50
N ASP A 25 -0.94 -1.86 7.04
CA ASP A 25 0.47 -1.89 7.45
C ASP A 25 0.75 -2.80 8.66
N VAL A 26 -0.27 -3.10 9.48
CA VAL A 26 -0.12 -3.91 10.70
C VAL A 26 -0.15 -5.41 10.39
N CYS A 27 -1.15 -5.88 9.63
CA CYS A 27 -1.31 -7.32 9.33
C CYS A 27 -1.00 -7.69 7.86
N GLY A 28 -0.77 -6.70 7.00
CA GLY A 28 -0.45 -6.91 5.59
C GLY A 28 -1.62 -7.34 4.70
N LYS A 29 -2.85 -7.32 5.22
CA LYS A 29 -4.06 -7.73 4.48
C LYS A 29 -4.38 -6.73 3.37
N LYS A 30 -4.69 -7.25 2.17
CA LYS A 30 -5.06 -6.44 0.99
C LYS A 30 -6.57 -6.26 0.94
N PHE A 31 -6.99 -5.03 0.71
CA PHE A 31 -8.37 -4.58 0.56
C PHE A 31 -8.58 -4.03 -0.85
N ASN A 32 -9.83 -3.94 -1.27
CA ASN A 32 -10.19 -3.36 -2.57
C ASN A 32 -10.47 -1.86 -2.44
N ASN A 33 -10.97 -1.42 -1.28
CA ASN A 33 -11.20 -0.02 -0.94
C ASN A 33 -10.38 0.46 0.26
N ILE A 34 -10.15 1.77 0.31
CA ILE A 34 -9.47 2.44 1.43
C ILE A 34 -10.39 2.43 2.66
N ASP A 35 -11.70 2.63 2.46
CA ASP A 35 -12.70 2.65 3.53
C ASP A 35 -12.75 1.32 4.30
N GLU A 36 -12.75 0.19 3.57
CA GLU A 36 -12.67 -1.15 4.16
C GLU A 36 -11.36 -1.37 4.93
N MET A 37 -10.24 -0.81 4.45
CA MET A 37 -8.96 -0.88 5.12
C MET A 37 -8.95 -0.05 6.42
N GLU A 38 -9.57 1.14 6.40
CA GLU A 38 -9.71 1.97 7.59
C GLU A 38 -10.61 1.33 8.64
N VAL A 39 -11.76 0.78 8.24
CA VAL A 39 -12.65 0.03 9.13
C VAL A 39 -11.93 -1.18 9.70
N HIS A 40 -11.24 -1.96 8.87
CA HIS A 40 -10.41 -3.07 9.32
C HIS A 40 -9.33 -2.63 10.31
N ARG A 41 -8.64 -1.52 10.04
CA ARG A 41 -7.63 -0.98 10.95
C ARG A 41 -8.25 -0.57 12.29
N ARG A 42 -9.45 0.02 12.28
CA ARG A 42 -10.13 0.44 13.51
C ARG A 42 -10.67 -0.74 14.33
N ASP A 43 -11.19 -1.77 13.68
CA ASP A 43 -11.83 -2.91 14.32
C ASP A 43 -10.81 -3.94 14.84
N LEU A 44 -9.79 -4.24 14.04
CA LEU A 44 -8.79 -5.28 14.33
C LEU A 44 -7.46 -4.73 14.88
N HIS A 45 -7.18 -3.43 14.68
CA HIS A 45 -5.98 -2.76 15.19
C HIS A 45 -6.32 -1.44 15.94
N PRO A 46 -7.23 -1.47 16.93
CA PRO A 46 -7.65 -0.28 17.66
C PRO A 46 -6.51 0.41 18.43
N ASP A 47 -5.45 -0.33 18.73
CA ASP A 47 -4.23 0.07 19.44
C ASP A 47 -3.22 0.82 18.55
N ALA A 48 -3.35 0.75 17.22
CA ALA A 48 -2.46 1.42 16.27
C ALA A 48 -2.90 2.84 15.87
N VAL A 49 -3.92 3.40 16.56
CA VAL A 49 -4.50 4.73 16.30
C VAL A 49 -4.09 5.76 17.39
N THR A 50 -3.27 5.37 18.37
CA THR A 50 -2.95 6.20 19.55
C THR A 50 -1.49 6.68 19.65
N THR A 51 -0.79 6.93 18.54
CA THR A 51 0.50 7.66 18.59
C THR A 51 0.66 8.64 17.46
#